data_AF-A0A068MV88-F1
#
_entry.id   AF-A0A068MV88-F1
#
_cell.length_a   1.000
_cell.length_b   1.000
_cell.length_c   1.000
_cell.angle_alpha   90.00
_cell.angle_beta   90.00
_cell.angle_gamma   90.00
#
_symmetry.space_group_name_H-M   'P 1'
#
loop_
_entity.id
_entity.type
_entity.pdbx_description
1 polymer ?
#
loop_
_entity_poly.entity_id
_entity_poly.type
_entity_poly.pdbx_seq_one_letter_code
_entity_poly.pdbx_strand_id
1 'polypeptide(L)' 'MKAYQVEFRQKIVDTYFNEGISIVKVAKRFSGAKSFVQNIIKQWRESGDLSHHKPSWRQ' A
#
# COMPACT_ATOMS: atom_id res chain seq x y z
N MET A 1 13.28 -2.76 -4.98
CA MET A 1 12.30 -2.24 -5.97
C MET A 1 12.84 -0.94 -6.58
N LYS A 2 12.39 -0.53 -7.77
CA LYS A 2 12.73 0.81 -8.29
C LYS A 2 12.14 1.86 -7.32
N ALA A 3 12.87 2.95 -7.04
CA ALA A 3 12.45 4.00 -6.09
C ALA A 3 11.02 4.50 -6.35
N TYR A 4 10.68 4.72 -7.63
CA TYR A 4 9.34 5.09 -8.09
C TYR A 4 8.21 4.16 -7.60
N GLN A 5 8.49 2.86 -7.46
CA GLN A 5 7.48 1.90 -6.97
C GLN A 5 7.26 2.02 -5.46
N VAL A 6 8.30 2.37 -4.69
CA VAL A 6 8.19 2.59 -3.24
C VAL A 6 7.40 3.86 -2.98
N GLU A 7 7.72 4.95 -3.69
CA GLU A 7 6.99 6.21 -3.60
C GLU A 7 5.50 6.05 -3.98
N PHE A 8 5.20 5.23 -4.99
CA PHE A 8 3.81 4.94 -5.35
C PHE A 8 3.05 4.21 -4.23
N ARG A 9 3.66 3.20 -3.60
CA ARG A 9 3.07 2.51 -2.45
C ARG A 9 2.90 3.45 -1.26
N GLN A 10 3.87 4.33 -1.03
CA GLN A 10 3.81 5.34 0.03
C GLN A 10 2.62 6.29 -0.18
N LYS A 11 2.42 6.80 -1.41
CA LYS A 11 1.25 7.63 -1.74
C LYS A 11 -0.10 6.96 -1.47
N ILE A 12 -0.20 5.65 -1.70
CA ILE A 12 -1.41 4.86 -1.40
C ILE A 12 -1.67 4.85 0.11
N VAL A 13 -0.62 4.60 0.90
CA VAL A 13 -0.68 4.58 2.37
C VAL A 13 -1.06 5.97 2.90
N ASP A 14 -0.36 7.01 2.46
CA ASP A 14 -0.64 8.40 2.84
C ASP A 14 -2.08 8.79 2.51
N THR A 15 -2.59 8.43 1.34
CA THR A 15 -3.98 8.72 0.98
C THR A 15 -4.97 8.01 1.89
N TYR A 16 -4.71 6.74 2.23
CA TYR A 16 -5.56 5.98 3.14
C TYR A 16 -5.59 6.56 4.55
N PHE A 17 -4.44 6.97 5.09
CA PHE A 17 -4.33 7.53 6.45
C PHE A 17 -4.78 8.99 6.54
N ASN A 18 -4.43 9.83 5.56
CA ASN A 18 -4.78 11.27 5.58
C ASN A 18 -6.25 11.53 5.24
N GLU A 19 -6.84 10.79 4.29
CA GLU A 19 -8.23 11.02 3.90
C GLU A 19 -9.23 10.16 4.69
N GLY A 20 -8.75 9.15 5.44
CA GLY A 20 -9.62 8.26 6.22
C GLY A 20 -10.61 7.44 5.37
N ILE A 21 -10.35 7.30 4.07
CA ILE A 21 -11.23 6.59 3.14
C ILE A 21 -11.01 5.08 3.15
N SER A 22 -12.03 4.32 2.74
CA SER A 22 -11.92 2.85 2.70
C SER A 22 -10.96 2.35 1.63
N ILE A 23 -10.37 1.17 1.84
CA ILE A 23 -9.45 0.49 0.92
C ILE A 23 -10.01 0.41 -0.51
N VAL A 24 -11.32 0.21 -0.66
CA VAL A 24 -12.00 0.14 -1.97
C VAL A 24 -12.01 1.51 -2.67
N LYS A 25 -12.22 2.60 -1.92
CA LYS A 25 -12.16 3.97 -2.49
C LYS A 25 -10.74 4.33 -2.91
N VAL A 26 -9.74 3.98 -2.09
CA VAL A 26 -8.31 4.15 -2.45
C VAL A 26 -7.99 3.36 -3.72
N ALA A 27 -8.38 2.09 -3.80
CA ALA A 27 -8.16 1.25 -4.97
C ALA A 27 -8.77 1.86 -6.25
N LYS A 28 -10.00 2.38 -6.18
CA LYS A 28 -10.63 3.10 -7.30
C LYS A 28 -9.86 4.35 -7.72
N ARG A 29 -9.37 5.15 -6.77
CA ARG A 29 -8.62 6.38 -7.02
C ARG A 29 -7.28 6.14 -7.72
N PHE A 30 -6.60 5.04 -7.38
CA PHE A 30 -5.31 4.66 -7.96
C PHE A 30 -5.44 3.66 -9.12
N SER A 31 -6.65 3.40 -9.61
CA SER A 31 -6.95 2.39 -10.63
C SER A 31 -6.32 1.02 -10.32
N GLY A 32 -6.17 0.71 -9.03
CA GLY A 32 -5.49 -0.48 -8.52
C GLY A 32 -6.47 -1.57 -8.07
N ALA A 33 -5.99 -2.81 -7.99
CA ALA A 33 -6.77 -3.89 -7.41
C ALA A 33 -6.95 -3.69 -5.89
N LYS A 34 -8.13 -4.04 -5.36
CA LYS A 34 -8.39 -4.02 -3.90
C LYS A 34 -7.34 -4.82 -3.12
N SER A 35 -7.02 -6.03 -3.60
CA SER A 35 -6.04 -6.93 -2.99
C SER A 35 -4.65 -6.30 -2.92
N PHE A 36 -4.26 -5.55 -3.96
CA PHE A 36 -2.99 -4.85 -4.01
C PHE A 36 -2.89 -3.76 -2.94
N VAL A 37 -3.89 -2.87 -2.87
CA VAL A 37 -3.96 -1.81 -1.84
C VAL A 37 -4.04 -2.41 -0.44
N GLN A 38 -4.82 -3.47 -0.26
CA GLN A 38 -4.94 -4.17 1.02
C GLN A 38 -3.59 -4.75 1.47
N ASN A 39 -2.82 -5.35 0.55
CA ASN A 39 -1.51 -5.89 0.87
C ASN A 39 -0.51 -4.80 1.26
N ILE A 40 -0.53 -3.66 0.58
CA ILE A 40 0.32 -2.50 0.91
C ILE A 40 0.01 -1.98 2.32
N ILE A 41 -1.27 -1.80 2.66
CA ILE A 41 -1.67 -1.30 3.97
C ILE A 41 -1.29 -2.29 5.08
N LYS A 42 -1.45 -3.60 4.84
CA LYS A 42 -1.00 -4.63 5.78
C LYS A 42 0.52 -4.59 5.99
N GLN A 43 1.28 -4.54 4.90
CA GLN A 43 2.74 -4.42 4.94
C GLN A 43 3.20 -3.20 5.74
N TRP A 44 2.58 -2.04 5.51
CA TRP A 44 2.89 -0.83 6.27
C TRP A 44 2.60 -0.97 7.77
N ARG A 45 1.44 -1.54 8.14
CA ARG A 45 1.06 -1.74 9.54
C ARG A 45 2.00 -2.69 10.28
N GLU A 46 2.53 -3.69 9.59
CA GLU A 46 3.32 -4.76 10.22
C GLU A 46 4.81 -4.42 10.28
N SER A 47 5.37 -3.82 9.22
CA SER A 47 6.82 -3.57 9.12
C SER A 47 7.20 -2.10 9.07
N GLY A 48 6.26 -1.18 8.81
CA GLY A 48 6.58 0.23 8.57
C GLY A 48 7.47 0.46 7.34
N ASP A 49 7.61 -0.55 6.48
CA ASP A 49 8.49 -0.54 5.32
C ASP A 49 7.80 -1.12 4.09
N LEU A 50 7.82 -0.35 2.99
CA LEU A 50 7.21 -0.70 1.70
C LEU A 50 8.26 -1.07 0.64
N SER A 51 9.54 -1.15 1.02
CA SER A 51 10.64 -1.43 0.09
C SER A 51 10.64 -2.88 -0.42
N HIS A 52 10.07 -3.80 0.37
CA HIS A 52 9.96 -5.21 0.06
C HIS A 52 8.72 -5.54 -0.79
N HIS A 53 8.88 -6.42 -1.79
CA HIS A 53 7.75 -6.83 -2.62
C HIS A 53 6.86 -7.89 -1.94
N LYS A 54 7.46 -8.75 -1.12
CA LYS A 54 6.75 -9.76 -0.32
C LYS A 54 6.63 -9.28 1.13
N PRO A 55 5.44 -9.39 1.74
CA PRO A 55 5.32 -9.22 3.18
C PRO A 55 6.09 -10.32 3.92
N SER A 56 6.71 -9.99 5.05
CA SER A 56 7.66 -10.87 5.76
C SER A 56 7.04 -12.19 6.24
N TRP A 57 5.73 -12.25 6.44
CA TRP A 57 4.98 -13.44 6.90
C TRP A 57 4.52 -14.39 5.78
N ARG A 58 4.90 -14.13 4.52
CA ARG A 58 4.70 -15.02 3.37
C ARG A 58 5.99 -15.76 2.97
N GLN A 59 6.91 -15.96 3.92
CA GLN A 59 8.11 -16.77 3.72
C GLN A 59 7.78 -18.26 3.77
#